data_AF-A0A7D3XDK7-F1
#
_entry.id   AF-A0A7D3XDK7-F1
#
_cell.length_a   1.000
_cell.length_b   1.000
_cell.length_c   1.000
_cell.angle_alpha   90.00
_cell.angle_beta   90.00
_cell.angle_gamma   90.00
#
_symmetry.space_group_name_H-M   'P 1'
#
loop_
_entity.id
_entity.type
_entity.pdbx_description
1 polymer ?
#
loop_
_entity_poly.entity_id
_entity_poly.type
_entity_poly.pdbx_seq_one_letter_code
_entity_poly.pdbx_strand_id
1 'polypeptide(L)'
;MFFLNHFGLWFCLAAGFFGAPDKQEAVMIVNRGDLVWYGNNDKGIKVELPIAIELLDFTAEFYQPKLAILSDEIFTSNNEYDLSSSPEVLIDNIIVQVEKYLPKAFFVDSAFINASGVPFSSHAVYVKVFNKNYLLITKGWLSTPSKVSNAHHINLPDGRNLKLLPPEPKYFGSSIKVYSKVSESVKVARVEVNKPFIIDGWWVYQHSYDNLAGNESSYSGFRVVKDPWMYAVYFGFVLMIIGVSLLLFTQSFKTK
;
A
#
# COMPACT_ATOMS: atom_id res chain seq x y z
N MET A 1 -13.42 -35.41 17.44
CA MET A 1 -13.41 -33.96 17.70
C MET A 1 -11.98 -33.43 17.71
N PHE A 2 -11.13 -33.84 18.67
CA PHE A 2 -9.69 -33.54 18.68
C PHE A 2 -8.98 -34.04 17.41
N PHE A 3 -9.26 -35.27 16.97
CA PHE A 3 -8.72 -35.83 15.74
C PHE A 3 -9.03 -35.01 14.49
N LEU A 4 -10.24 -34.48 14.34
CA LEU A 4 -10.64 -33.74 13.14
C LEU A 4 -9.91 -32.40 13.03
N ASN A 5 -9.69 -31.73 14.18
CA ASN A 5 -8.90 -30.51 14.24
C ASN A 5 -7.42 -30.79 13.86
N HIS A 6 -6.81 -31.81 14.46
CA HIS A 6 -5.41 -32.17 14.17
C HIS A 6 -5.25 -32.68 12.74
N PHE A 7 -6.20 -33.47 12.24
CA PHE A 7 -6.20 -33.94 10.87
C PHE A 7 -6.34 -32.78 9.88
N GLY A 8 -7.21 -31.80 10.15
CA GLY A 8 -7.31 -30.58 9.33
C GLY A 8 -5.98 -29.81 9.26
N LEU A 9 -5.29 -29.67 10.39
CA LEU A 9 -3.94 -29.08 10.43
C LEU A 9 -2.94 -29.87 9.58
N TRP A 10 -2.84 -31.19 9.78
CA TRP A 10 -1.94 -32.03 9.00
C TRP A 10 -2.26 -32.01 7.51
N PHE A 11 -3.55 -31.93 7.16
CA PHE A 11 -4.01 -31.80 5.77
C PHE A 11 -3.55 -30.48 5.15
N CYS A 12 -3.70 -29.35 5.85
CA CYS A 12 -3.17 -28.06 5.40
C CYS A 12 -1.66 -28.10 5.16
N LEU A 13 -0.91 -28.67 6.11
CA LEU A 13 0.55 -28.78 6.01
C LEU A 13 0.96 -29.67 4.84
N ALA A 14 0.31 -30.81 4.66
CA ALA A 14 0.58 -31.71 3.53
C ALA A 14 0.25 -31.04 2.20
N ALA A 15 -0.92 -30.41 2.08
CA ALA A 15 -1.33 -29.69 0.87
C ALA A 15 -0.35 -28.56 0.52
N GLY A 16 0.11 -27.78 1.52
CA GLY A 16 1.11 -26.74 1.31
C GLY A 16 2.47 -27.30 0.89
N PHE A 17 2.92 -28.41 1.50
CA PHE A 17 4.19 -29.04 1.17
C PHE A 17 4.20 -29.61 -0.26
N PHE A 18 3.18 -30.39 -0.61
CA PHE A 18 3.07 -31.00 -1.94
C PHE A 18 2.65 -30.02 -3.02
N GLY A 19 1.95 -28.94 -2.67
CA GLY A 19 1.52 -27.91 -3.62
C GLY A 19 2.56 -26.86 -3.95
N ALA A 20 3.61 -26.70 -3.14
CA ALA A 20 4.65 -25.70 -3.37
C ALA A 20 5.32 -25.78 -4.77
N PRO A 21 5.60 -26.96 -5.35
CA PRO A 21 6.15 -27.07 -6.71
C PRO A 21 5.17 -26.67 -7.83
N ASP A 22 3.86 -26.82 -7.58
CA ASP A 22 2.81 -26.53 -8.57
C ASP A 22 2.39 -25.05 -8.57
N LYS A 23 2.77 -24.32 -7.51
CA LYS A 23 2.51 -22.89 -7.39
C LYS A 23 3.33 -22.11 -8.41
N GLN A 24 2.65 -21.25 -9.17
CA GLN A 24 3.29 -20.32 -10.10
C GLN A 24 2.99 -18.90 -9.68
N GLU A 25 4.03 -18.06 -9.63
CA GLU A 25 3.88 -16.63 -9.38
C GLU A 25 4.81 -15.78 -10.23
N ALA A 26 4.32 -14.60 -10.60
CA ALA A 26 5.09 -13.59 -11.30
C ALA A 26 4.57 -12.19 -10.99
N VAL A 27 5.46 -11.20 -11.05
CA VAL A 27 5.14 -9.78 -10.98
C VAL A 27 5.22 -9.19 -12.39
N MET A 28 4.10 -8.65 -12.87
CA MET A 28 3.97 -7.98 -14.16
C MET A 28 3.98 -6.47 -13.93
N ILE A 29 4.83 -5.73 -14.64
CA ILE A 29 4.80 -4.26 -14.67
C ILE A 29 4.17 -3.85 -16.00
N VAL A 30 3.05 -3.16 -15.96
CA VAL A 30 2.24 -2.82 -17.14
C VAL A 30 2.08 -1.31 -17.20
N ASN A 31 2.63 -0.67 -18.24
CA ASN A 31 2.36 0.76 -18.46
C ASN A 31 0.96 0.94 -19.04
N ARG A 32 0.39 2.13 -18.86
CA ARG A 32 -0.92 2.48 -19.41
C ARG A 32 -0.90 2.31 -20.94
N GLY A 33 -1.83 1.51 -21.45
CA GLY A 33 -1.96 1.20 -22.89
C GLY A 33 -1.11 0.02 -23.39
N ASP A 34 -0.16 -0.49 -22.60
CA ASP A 34 0.66 -1.65 -22.99
C ASP A 34 -0.10 -2.95 -22.72
N LEU A 35 0.07 -3.94 -23.61
CA LEU A 35 -0.36 -5.32 -23.40
C LEU A 35 0.85 -6.18 -23.01
N VAL A 36 0.83 -6.76 -21.81
CA VAL A 36 1.94 -7.54 -21.26
C VAL A 36 1.49 -8.96 -20.91
N TRP A 37 2.22 -9.98 -21.36
CA TRP A 37 1.95 -11.41 -21.07
C TRP A 37 3.11 -12.11 -20.35
N TYR A 38 3.98 -11.34 -19.71
CA TYR A 38 5.14 -11.87 -18.99
C TYR A 38 5.34 -11.10 -17.68
N GLY A 39 6.05 -11.73 -16.74
CA GLY A 39 6.44 -11.09 -15.49
C GLY A 39 7.74 -11.68 -14.95
N ASN A 40 8.24 -11.13 -13.85
CA ASN A 40 9.39 -11.67 -13.14
C ASN A 40 8.91 -12.58 -12.00
N ASN A 41 9.41 -13.80 -11.93
CA ASN A 41 9.17 -14.68 -10.77
C ASN A 41 10.00 -14.26 -9.55
N ASP A 42 9.90 -15.01 -8.45
CA ASP A 42 10.63 -14.73 -7.20
C ASP A 42 12.16 -14.73 -7.32
N LYS A 43 12.69 -15.34 -8.38
CA LYS A 43 14.13 -15.37 -8.68
C LYS A 43 14.55 -14.21 -9.59
N GLY A 44 13.63 -13.30 -9.92
CA GLY A 44 13.86 -12.22 -10.88
C GLY A 44 13.93 -12.68 -12.34
N ILE A 45 13.56 -13.93 -12.63
CA ILE A 45 13.61 -14.49 -13.98
C ILE A 45 12.30 -14.14 -14.70
N LYS A 46 12.42 -13.62 -15.92
CA LYS A 46 11.29 -13.32 -16.79
C LYS A 46 10.63 -14.63 -17.26
N VAL A 47 9.34 -14.76 -17.01
CA VAL A 47 8.51 -15.91 -17.39
C VAL A 47 7.30 -15.44 -18.19
N GLU A 48 6.95 -16.18 -19.25
CA GLU A 48 5.71 -15.95 -19.99
C GLU A 48 4.53 -16.59 -19.27
N LEU A 49 3.36 -15.97 -19.41
CA LEU A 49 2.12 -16.36 -18.77
C LEU A 49 1.05 -16.65 -19.82
N PRO A 50 0.10 -17.55 -19.51
CA PRO A 50 -1.05 -17.81 -20.39
C PRO A 50 -2.12 -16.71 -20.31
N ILE A 51 -1.90 -15.68 -19.48
CA ILE A 51 -2.72 -14.48 -19.38
C ILE A 51 -1.92 -13.25 -19.80
N ALA A 52 -2.59 -12.29 -20.42
CA ALA A 52 -2.04 -10.98 -20.73
C ALA A 52 -2.90 -9.88 -20.08
N ILE A 53 -2.26 -8.82 -19.61
CA ILE A 53 -2.90 -7.70 -18.93
C ILE A 53 -2.61 -6.43 -19.72
N GLU A 54 -3.65 -5.66 -19.98
CA GLU A 54 -3.60 -4.30 -20.50
C GLU A 54 -4.08 -3.34 -19.42
N LEU A 55 -3.26 -2.33 -19.09
CA LEU A 55 -3.63 -1.30 -18.12
C LEU A 55 -4.44 -0.20 -18.82
N LEU A 56 -5.72 -0.10 -18.49
CA LEU A 56 -6.59 0.96 -19.00
C LEU A 56 -6.43 2.23 -18.17
N ASP A 57 -6.52 2.10 -16.84
CA ASP A 57 -6.38 3.22 -15.92
C ASP A 57 -5.90 2.79 -14.54
N PHE A 58 -5.22 3.70 -13.84
CA PHE A 58 -4.79 3.55 -12.46
C PHE A 58 -5.39 4.70 -11.64
N THR A 59 -5.90 4.36 -10.46
CA THR A 59 -6.47 5.35 -9.53
C THR A 59 -5.93 5.08 -8.13
N ALA A 60 -5.52 6.13 -7.44
CA ALA A 60 -5.12 6.09 -6.04
C ALA A 60 -5.65 7.30 -5.25
N GLU A 61 -5.99 7.04 -4.00
CA GLU A 61 -6.36 8.05 -3.01
C GLU A 61 -5.38 7.99 -1.85
N PHE A 62 -5.02 9.14 -1.31
CA PHE A 62 -4.03 9.27 -0.24
C PHE A 62 -4.62 10.02 0.94
N TYR A 63 -4.13 9.71 2.14
CA TYR A 63 -4.32 10.56 3.31
C TYR A 63 -3.53 11.87 3.16
N GLN A 64 -3.69 12.80 4.11
CA GLN A 64 -2.78 13.94 4.18
C GLN A 64 -1.39 13.50 4.66
N PRO A 65 -0.34 14.20 4.24
CA PRO A 65 1.00 13.94 4.77
C PRO A 65 1.07 14.27 6.26
N LYS A 66 1.98 13.61 6.97
CA LYS A 66 2.15 13.76 8.42
C LYS A 66 3.45 14.50 8.74
N LEU A 67 3.41 15.41 9.70
CA LEU A 67 4.60 16.01 10.31
C LEU A 67 5.33 14.99 11.17
N ALA A 68 6.65 14.97 11.06
CA ALA A 68 7.50 14.09 11.86
C ALA A 68 8.84 14.75 12.20
N ILE A 69 9.41 14.41 13.35
CA ILE A 69 10.79 14.74 13.71
C ILE A 69 11.62 13.47 13.55
N LEU A 70 12.70 13.56 12.78
CA LEU A 70 13.65 12.48 12.55
C LEU A 70 14.94 12.75 13.32
N SER A 71 15.31 11.81 14.18
CA SER A 71 16.64 11.67 14.79
C SER A 71 17.15 10.24 14.56
N ASP A 72 17.37 9.47 15.63
CA ASP A 72 17.54 8.01 15.59
C ASP A 72 16.19 7.28 15.49
N GLU A 73 15.14 7.91 16.01
CA GLU A 73 13.76 7.44 15.96
C GLU A 73 12.88 8.45 15.18
N ILE A 74 11.69 8.00 14.77
CA ILE A 74 10.70 8.84 14.10
C ILE A 74 9.63 9.22 15.11
N PHE A 75 9.56 10.51 15.46
CA PHE A 75 8.52 11.04 16.31
C PHE A 75 7.40 11.65 15.46
N THR A 76 6.17 11.23 15.69
CA THR A 76 4.96 11.79 15.06
C THR A 76 3.97 12.20 16.14
N SER A 77 2.95 12.98 15.78
CA SER A 77 1.87 13.28 16.73
C SER A 77 0.95 12.08 16.89
N ASN A 78 0.52 11.81 18.12
CA ASN A 78 -0.45 10.76 18.41
C ASN A 78 -1.89 11.18 18.10
N ASN A 79 -2.15 12.49 17.99
CA ASN A 79 -3.48 13.02 17.71
C ASN A 79 -3.66 13.18 16.20
N GLU A 80 -4.87 12.93 15.71
CA GLU A 80 -5.25 13.29 14.35
C GLU A 80 -5.33 14.81 14.21
N TYR A 81 -4.87 15.31 13.05
CA TYR A 81 -4.95 16.72 12.69
C TYR A 81 -5.16 16.85 11.19
N ASP A 82 -5.76 17.97 10.78
CA ASP A 82 -5.96 18.32 9.38
C ASP A 82 -5.12 19.54 9.05
N LEU A 83 -4.15 19.37 8.14
CA LEU A 83 -3.24 20.44 7.71
C LEU A 83 -3.96 21.63 7.07
N SER A 84 -5.16 21.40 6.49
CA SER A 84 -5.96 22.44 5.84
C SER A 84 -6.58 23.42 6.84
N SER A 85 -6.68 23.01 8.11
CA SER A 85 -7.25 23.80 9.21
C SER A 85 -6.19 24.60 9.99
N SER A 86 -4.97 24.72 9.47
CA SER A 86 -3.83 25.40 10.13
C SER A 86 -3.60 24.97 11.58
N PRO A 87 -3.41 23.65 11.84
CA PRO A 87 -3.38 23.11 13.18
C PRO A 87 -2.10 23.50 13.92
N GLU A 88 -2.18 23.43 15.24
CA GLU A 88 -1.03 23.40 16.11
C GLU A 88 -0.81 21.97 16.61
N VAL A 89 0.37 21.41 16.36
CA VAL A 89 0.67 20.00 16.58
C VAL A 89 1.86 19.87 17.53
N LEU A 90 1.64 19.21 18.67
CA LEU A 90 2.72 18.82 19.57
C LEU A 90 3.39 17.53 19.04
N ILE A 91 4.70 17.58 18.83
CA ILE A 91 5.52 16.44 18.40
C ILE A 91 6.74 16.37 19.31
N ASP A 92 6.87 15.26 20.05
CA ASP A 92 7.85 15.12 21.12
C ASP A 92 7.77 16.30 22.12
N ASN A 93 8.72 17.24 22.06
CA ASN A 93 8.85 18.36 22.98
C ASN A 93 8.75 19.74 22.30
N ILE A 94 8.34 19.79 21.03
CA ILE A 94 8.16 21.04 20.28
C ILE A 94 6.72 21.18 19.77
N ILE A 95 6.30 22.42 19.61
CA ILE A 95 5.00 22.79 19.06
C ILE A 95 5.21 23.25 17.62
N VAL A 96 4.55 22.60 16.67
CA VAL A 96 4.61 22.94 15.25
C VAL A 96 3.28 23.56 14.85
N GLN A 97 3.27 24.86 14.57
CA GLN A 97 2.12 25.60 14.09
C GLN A 97 2.15 25.65 12.56
N VAL A 98 1.14 25.09 11.91
CA VAL A 98 0.98 25.13 10.44
C VAL A 98 0.32 26.44 10.05
N GLU A 99 1.02 27.30 9.32
CA GLU A 99 0.44 28.57 8.85
C GLU A 99 -0.22 28.43 7.48
N LYS A 100 0.34 27.59 6.61
CA LYS A 100 -0.14 27.41 5.24
C LYS A 100 0.11 25.99 4.77
N TYR A 101 -0.92 25.36 4.20
CA TYR A 101 -0.82 24.06 3.55
C TYR A 101 -1.14 24.18 2.06
N LEU A 102 -0.29 23.58 1.23
CA LEU A 102 -0.43 23.49 -0.22
C LEU A 102 -0.44 22.00 -0.61
N PRO A 103 -1.62 21.43 -0.93
CA PRO A 103 -1.70 20.01 -1.30
C PRO A 103 -1.08 19.72 -2.67
N LYS A 104 -1.04 20.73 -3.55
CA LYS A 104 -0.28 20.71 -4.81
C LYS A 104 0.65 21.91 -4.82
N ALA A 105 1.95 21.64 -4.68
CA ALA A 105 2.98 22.63 -4.51
C ALA A 105 4.15 22.41 -5.47
N PHE A 106 4.78 23.51 -5.85
CA PHE A 106 6.01 23.53 -6.61
C PHE A 106 6.96 24.57 -6.03
N PHE A 107 8.24 24.25 -5.97
CA PHE A 107 9.26 25.15 -5.43
C PHE A 107 9.72 26.10 -6.53
N VAL A 108 9.58 27.41 -6.30
CA VAL A 108 10.02 28.47 -7.22
C VAL A 108 10.85 29.47 -6.44
N ASP A 109 12.08 29.68 -6.88
CA ASP A 109 13.12 30.57 -6.31
C ASP A 109 13.45 30.30 -4.83
N SER A 110 12.53 30.56 -3.93
CA SER A 110 12.71 30.46 -2.47
C SER A 110 11.43 30.07 -1.72
N ALA A 111 10.32 29.83 -2.40
CA ALA A 111 9.04 29.52 -1.77
C ALA A 111 8.23 28.49 -2.55
N PHE A 112 7.27 27.87 -1.87
CA PHE A 112 6.28 27.02 -2.52
C PHE A 112 5.06 27.83 -2.94
N ILE A 113 4.64 27.60 -4.18
CA ILE A 113 3.41 28.16 -4.75
C ILE A 113 2.37 27.06 -4.97
N ASN A 114 1.10 27.45 -5.03
CA ASN A 114 0.05 26.52 -5.41
C ASN A 114 0.23 26.15 -6.89
N ALA A 115 0.45 24.85 -7.15
CA ALA A 115 0.73 24.30 -8.47
C ALA A 115 -0.43 23.38 -8.92
N SER A 116 -1.67 23.78 -8.63
CA SER A 116 -2.85 23.05 -9.10
C SER A 116 -2.83 22.93 -10.63
N GLY A 117 -2.91 21.70 -11.13
CA GLY A 117 -2.85 21.39 -12.56
C GLY A 117 -1.45 21.05 -13.09
N VAL A 118 -0.39 21.21 -12.27
CA VAL A 118 0.95 20.74 -12.61
C VAL A 118 1.08 19.26 -12.22
N PRO A 119 1.48 18.37 -13.13
CA PRO A 119 1.72 16.97 -12.82
C PRO A 119 2.87 16.78 -11.83
N PHE A 120 2.76 15.75 -10.99
CA PHE A 120 3.77 15.34 -10.01
C PHE A 120 4.13 16.44 -9.00
N SER A 121 3.22 17.38 -8.75
CA SER A 121 3.36 18.40 -7.71
C SER A 121 3.47 17.74 -6.32
N SER A 122 4.31 18.28 -5.44
CA SER A 122 4.47 17.77 -4.08
C SER A 122 3.47 18.40 -3.10
N HIS A 123 3.40 17.88 -1.88
CA HIS A 123 2.73 18.57 -0.78
C HIS A 123 3.73 19.50 -0.09
N ALA A 124 3.31 20.70 0.29
CA ALA A 124 4.14 21.62 1.05
C ALA A 124 3.37 22.29 2.20
N VAL A 125 4.06 22.51 3.31
CA VAL A 125 3.54 23.28 4.47
C VAL A 125 4.53 24.34 4.88
N TYR A 126 4.04 25.53 5.23
CA TYR A 126 4.83 26.54 5.92
C TYR A 126 4.51 26.45 7.41
N VAL A 127 5.54 26.30 8.23
CA VAL A 127 5.39 26.08 9.67
C VAL A 127 6.21 27.07 10.48
N LYS A 128 5.71 27.37 11.68
CA LYS A 128 6.48 27.97 12.78
C LYS A 128 6.66 26.92 13.86
N VAL A 129 7.88 26.84 14.38
CA VAL A 129 8.25 25.86 15.40
C VAL A 129 8.58 26.58 16.69
N PHE A 130 7.94 26.15 17.78
CA PHE A 130 8.11 26.71 19.10
C PHE A 130 8.56 25.65 20.11
N ASN A 131 9.19 26.07 21.20
CA ASN A 131 9.38 25.21 22.37
C ASN A 131 8.07 25.13 23.19
N LYS A 132 8.06 24.32 24.27
CA LYS A 132 6.89 24.21 25.19
C LYS A 132 6.46 25.53 25.84
N ASN A 133 7.35 26.51 25.88
CA ASN A 133 7.08 27.84 26.45
C ASN A 133 6.66 28.85 25.37
N TYR A 134 6.31 28.40 24.16
CA TYR A 134 5.93 29.23 23.01
C TYR A 134 7.00 30.23 22.54
N LEU A 135 8.28 29.97 22.83
CA LEU A 135 9.39 30.72 22.23
C LEU A 135 9.69 30.15 20.84
N LEU A 136 9.73 31.04 19.85
CA LEU A 136 9.99 30.69 18.46
C LEU A 136 11.42 30.15 18.31
N ILE A 137 11.52 28.92 17.81
CA ILE A 137 12.78 28.24 17.51
C ILE A 137 13.19 28.54 16.06
N THR A 138 12.29 28.29 15.11
CA THR A 138 12.54 28.43 13.67
C THR A 138 11.23 28.47 12.89
N LYS A 139 11.31 28.80 11.59
CA LYS A 139 10.17 28.77 10.65
C LYS A 139 10.66 28.46 9.25
N GLY A 140 9.81 27.85 8.43
CA GLY A 140 10.18 27.52 7.07
C GLY A 140 9.19 26.62 6.35
N TRP A 141 9.54 26.30 5.11
CA TRP A 141 8.79 25.34 4.30
C TRP A 141 9.28 23.92 4.55
N LEU A 142 8.32 22.99 4.64
CA LEU A 142 8.53 21.55 4.54
C LEU A 142 7.81 21.05 3.30
N SER A 143 8.38 20.04 2.62
CA SER A 143 7.71 19.42 1.49
C SER A 143 8.00 17.92 1.39
N THR A 144 7.06 17.19 0.83
CA THR A 144 7.27 15.79 0.43
C THR A 144 8.13 15.75 -0.85
N PRO A 145 8.85 14.66 -1.11
CA PRO A 145 9.48 14.46 -2.40
C PRO A 145 8.41 14.22 -3.48
N SER A 146 8.75 14.50 -4.73
CA SER A 146 7.97 14.12 -5.92
C SER A 146 8.91 13.80 -7.08
N LYS A 147 8.38 13.41 -8.25
CA LYS A 147 9.21 13.18 -9.45
C LYS A 147 10.04 14.38 -9.91
N VAL A 148 9.59 15.58 -9.56
CA VAL A 148 10.15 16.84 -10.07
C VAL A 148 10.78 17.70 -8.97
N SER A 149 10.67 17.29 -7.70
CA SER A 149 11.19 18.07 -6.57
C SER A 149 11.68 17.19 -5.42
N ASN A 150 12.77 17.61 -4.79
CA ASN A 150 13.29 16.99 -3.58
C ASN A 150 12.49 17.44 -2.34
N ALA A 151 12.51 16.61 -1.30
CA ALA A 151 11.88 16.92 -0.02
C ALA A 151 12.59 18.09 0.69
N HIS A 152 11.81 19.06 1.16
CA HIS A 152 12.30 20.15 2.00
C HIS A 152 12.06 19.81 3.48
N HIS A 153 13.09 20.04 4.29
CA HIS A 153 13.10 19.77 5.72
C HIS A 153 13.71 20.95 6.47
N ILE A 154 13.44 21.04 7.76
CA ILE A 154 14.01 22.06 8.64
C ILE A 154 14.90 21.36 9.65
N ASN A 155 16.17 21.76 9.69
CA ASN A 155 17.10 21.33 10.72
C ASN A 155 16.78 22.10 12.01
N LEU A 156 16.47 21.36 13.07
CA LEU A 156 16.25 21.91 14.40
C LEU A 156 17.60 22.20 15.09
N PRO A 157 17.69 23.18 15.99
CA PRO A 157 18.95 23.52 16.66
C PRO A 157 19.56 22.39 17.50
N ASP A 158 18.77 21.41 17.90
CA ASP A 158 19.20 20.22 18.64
C ASP A 158 19.73 19.10 17.73
N GLY A 159 19.86 19.35 16.42
CA GLY A 159 20.40 18.41 15.43
C GLY A 159 19.36 17.48 14.81
N ARG A 160 18.09 17.54 15.25
CA ARG A 160 17.00 16.74 14.69
C ARG A 160 16.41 17.39 13.44
N ASN A 161 15.70 16.62 12.62
CA ASN A 161 15.12 17.12 11.37
C ASN A 161 13.60 17.08 11.42
N LEU A 162 12.96 18.24 11.33
CA LEU A 162 11.52 18.32 11.10
C LEU A 162 11.24 18.09 9.61
N LYS A 163 10.36 17.14 9.31
CA LYS A 163 10.01 16.69 7.97
C LYS A 163 8.50 16.57 7.79
N LEU A 164 8.08 16.64 6.53
CA LEU A 164 6.76 16.24 6.09
C LEU A 164 6.88 14.85 5.45
N LEU A 165 6.29 13.83 6.07
CA LEU A 165 6.30 12.46 5.57
C LEU A 165 5.41 12.35 4.32
N PRO A 166 5.79 11.50 3.34
CA PRO A 166 4.94 11.21 2.20
C PRO A 166 3.55 10.72 2.64
N PRO A 167 2.49 11.08 1.89
CA PRO A 167 1.15 10.57 2.15
C PRO A 167 1.09 9.04 2.08
N GLU A 168 0.37 8.43 3.02
CA GLU A 168 0.07 7.01 2.97
C GLU A 168 -1.12 6.76 2.02
N PRO A 169 -1.07 5.72 1.17
CA PRO A 169 -2.19 5.38 0.31
C PRO A 169 -3.38 4.89 1.13
N LYS A 170 -4.54 5.51 0.93
CA LYS A 170 -5.83 5.05 1.45
C LYS A 170 -6.43 3.98 0.57
N TYR A 171 -6.26 4.14 -0.73
CA TYR A 171 -6.79 3.25 -1.76
C TYR A 171 -5.89 3.31 -2.98
N PHE A 172 -5.71 2.18 -3.66
CA PHE A 172 -5.28 2.18 -5.05
C PHE A 172 -5.82 0.96 -5.78
N GLY A 173 -6.03 1.12 -7.07
CA GLY A 173 -6.56 0.08 -7.94
C GLY A 173 -6.41 0.42 -9.41
N SER A 174 -6.54 -0.60 -10.23
CA SER A 174 -6.37 -0.50 -11.67
C SER A 174 -7.59 -1.04 -12.40
N SER A 175 -8.03 -0.30 -13.41
CA SER A 175 -8.95 -0.82 -14.42
C SER A 175 -8.10 -1.50 -15.50
N ILE A 176 -8.35 -2.79 -15.72
CA ILE A 176 -7.55 -3.61 -16.61
C ILE A 176 -8.43 -4.38 -17.59
N LYS A 177 -7.83 -4.76 -18.72
CA LYS A 177 -8.37 -5.74 -19.63
C LYS A 177 -7.46 -6.96 -19.62
N VAL A 178 -8.02 -8.12 -19.31
CA VAL A 178 -7.29 -9.38 -19.17
C VAL A 178 -7.67 -10.31 -20.29
N TYR A 179 -6.67 -10.84 -20.98
CA TYR A 179 -6.79 -11.80 -22.07
C TYR A 179 -6.29 -13.14 -21.57
N SER A 180 -7.03 -14.22 -21.82
CA SER A 180 -6.57 -15.57 -21.48
C SER A 180 -6.48 -16.45 -22.70
N LYS A 181 -5.34 -17.12 -22.85
CA LYS A 181 -5.13 -18.17 -23.86
C LYS A 181 -5.89 -19.45 -23.54
N VAL A 182 -6.26 -19.68 -22.27
CA VAL A 182 -6.90 -20.95 -21.84
C VAL A 182 -8.38 -20.97 -22.19
N SER A 183 -9.08 -19.89 -21.88
CA SER A 183 -10.52 -19.74 -22.15
C SER A 183 -10.83 -18.98 -23.44
N GLU A 184 -9.80 -18.52 -24.17
CA GLU A 184 -9.92 -17.65 -25.35
C GLU A 184 -10.83 -16.44 -25.09
N SER A 185 -10.76 -15.89 -23.88
CA SER A 185 -11.67 -14.83 -23.42
C SER A 185 -10.93 -13.55 -23.09
N VAL A 186 -11.66 -12.43 -23.23
CA VAL A 186 -11.23 -11.09 -22.85
C VAL A 186 -12.20 -10.54 -21.83
N LYS A 187 -11.70 -10.10 -20.67
CA LYS A 187 -12.52 -9.56 -19.59
C LYS A 187 -11.98 -8.21 -19.15
N VAL A 188 -12.88 -7.24 -19.01
CA VAL A 188 -12.56 -5.98 -18.32
C VAL A 188 -12.85 -6.18 -16.84
N ALA A 189 -11.91 -5.79 -16.00
CA ALA A 189 -12.00 -5.96 -14.56
C ALA A 189 -11.36 -4.79 -13.83
N ARG A 190 -11.71 -4.63 -12.55
CA ARG A 190 -11.04 -3.71 -11.63
C ARG A 190 -10.31 -4.53 -10.58
N VAL A 191 -9.02 -4.29 -10.44
CA VAL A 191 -8.17 -4.94 -9.42
C VAL A 191 -7.80 -3.88 -8.40
N GLU A 192 -8.17 -4.10 -7.15
CA GLU A 192 -7.92 -3.16 -6.06
C GLU A 192 -7.05 -3.83 -5.00
N VAL A 193 -6.46 -3.02 -4.12
CA VAL A 193 -5.84 -3.56 -2.90
C VAL A 193 -6.81 -4.49 -2.19
N ASN A 194 -6.34 -5.69 -1.87
CA ASN A 194 -7.11 -6.76 -1.22
C ASN A 194 -8.35 -7.28 -1.98
N LYS A 195 -8.56 -6.89 -3.24
CA LYS A 195 -9.64 -7.41 -4.09
C LYS A 195 -9.05 -7.94 -5.40
N PRO A 196 -8.54 -9.20 -5.41
CA PRO A 196 -7.98 -9.79 -6.60
C PRO A 196 -9.04 -10.09 -7.65
N PHE A 197 -8.63 -10.07 -8.92
CA PHE A 197 -9.42 -10.61 -10.03
C PHE A 197 -8.97 -12.04 -10.33
N ILE A 198 -9.91 -12.92 -10.69
CA ILE A 198 -9.63 -14.34 -10.94
C ILE A 198 -10.05 -14.73 -12.36
N ILE A 199 -9.14 -15.38 -13.09
CA ILE A 199 -9.40 -15.95 -14.42
C ILE A 199 -8.57 -17.21 -14.64
N ASP A 200 -9.21 -18.31 -15.03
CA ASP A 200 -8.55 -19.60 -15.37
C ASP A 200 -7.55 -20.11 -14.31
N GLY A 201 -7.92 -19.93 -13.03
CA GLY A 201 -7.12 -20.30 -11.87
C GLY A 201 -6.01 -19.31 -11.51
N TRP A 202 -5.83 -18.24 -12.28
CA TRP A 202 -4.91 -17.14 -11.97
C TRP A 202 -5.60 -16.07 -11.15
N TRP A 203 -5.00 -15.75 -10.02
CA TRP A 203 -5.32 -14.62 -9.17
C TRP A 203 -4.44 -13.46 -9.56
N VAL A 204 -5.04 -12.32 -9.90
CA VAL A 204 -4.36 -11.08 -10.26
C VAL A 204 -4.56 -10.11 -9.11
N TYR A 205 -3.49 -9.84 -8.38
CA TYR A 205 -3.45 -8.89 -7.27
C TYR A 205 -2.84 -7.58 -7.70
N GLN A 206 -3.38 -6.48 -7.18
CA GLN A 206 -2.72 -5.19 -7.21
C GLN A 206 -1.45 -5.27 -6.35
N HIS A 207 -0.28 -4.98 -6.92
CA HIS A 207 1.01 -5.17 -6.23
C HIS A 207 1.77 -3.88 -5.99
N SER A 208 1.93 -3.03 -7.01
CA SER A 208 2.72 -1.80 -6.89
C SER A 208 2.26 -0.74 -7.89
N TYR A 209 2.79 0.47 -7.71
CA TYR A 209 2.65 1.61 -8.60
C TYR A 209 3.85 2.54 -8.35
N ASP A 210 3.90 3.66 -9.04
CA ASP A 210 4.92 4.69 -8.84
C ASP A 210 4.58 5.59 -7.64
N ASN A 211 5.22 5.34 -6.50
CA ASN A 211 4.98 6.09 -5.26
C ASN A 211 5.30 7.58 -5.36
N LEU A 212 6.24 8.00 -6.23
CA LEU A 212 6.59 9.42 -6.42
C LEU A 212 5.60 10.15 -7.32
N ALA A 213 4.93 9.42 -8.22
CA ALA A 213 3.84 9.95 -9.02
C ALA A 213 2.48 9.92 -8.30
N GLY A 214 2.31 9.04 -7.31
CA GLY A 214 1.05 8.89 -6.60
C GLY A 214 -0.09 8.50 -7.55
N ASN A 215 -1.21 9.24 -7.50
CA ASN A 215 -2.38 9.02 -8.37
C ASN A 215 -2.07 9.23 -9.87
N GLU A 216 -0.93 9.85 -10.20
CA GLU A 216 -0.50 10.10 -11.58
C GLU A 216 0.45 9.01 -12.10
N SER A 217 0.47 7.84 -11.47
CA SER A 217 1.31 6.72 -11.92
C SER A 217 0.96 6.29 -13.36
N SER A 218 1.99 6.17 -14.20
CA SER A 218 1.84 5.70 -15.59
C SER A 218 1.88 4.18 -15.74
N TYR A 219 2.16 3.45 -14.66
CA TYR A 219 2.20 1.99 -14.66
C TYR A 219 1.51 1.42 -13.43
N SER A 220 1.19 0.14 -13.53
CA SER A 220 0.69 -0.64 -12.41
C SER A 220 1.41 -1.98 -12.38
N GLY A 221 1.83 -2.37 -11.17
CA GLY A 221 2.39 -3.68 -10.91
C GLY A 221 1.30 -4.65 -10.47
N PHE A 222 1.25 -5.81 -11.11
CA PHE A 222 0.33 -6.90 -10.77
C PHE A 222 1.10 -8.12 -10.33
N ARG A 223 0.72 -8.70 -9.20
CA ARG A 223 1.20 -10.03 -8.79
C ARG A 223 0.18 -11.04 -9.27
N VAL A 224 0.60 -11.91 -10.17
CA VAL A 224 -0.22 -13.01 -10.67
C VAL A 224 0.19 -14.31 -10.00
N VAL A 225 -0.78 -15.06 -9.49
CA VAL A 225 -0.53 -16.31 -8.75
C VAL A 225 -1.50 -17.38 -9.23
N LYS A 226 -0.99 -18.56 -9.52
CA LYS A 226 -1.79 -19.77 -9.73
C LYS A 226 -1.35 -20.82 -8.74
N ASP A 227 -2.27 -21.21 -7.87
CA ASP A 227 -2.06 -22.25 -6.86
C ASP A 227 -3.26 -23.21 -6.87
N PRO A 228 -3.15 -24.37 -7.54
CA PRO A 228 -4.21 -25.38 -7.55
C PRO A 228 -4.50 -25.98 -6.16
N TRP A 229 -3.52 -25.99 -5.26
CA TRP A 229 -3.60 -26.63 -3.94
C TRP A 229 -4.21 -25.73 -2.87
N MET A 230 -4.40 -24.45 -3.16
CA MET A 230 -5.09 -23.50 -2.28
C MET A 230 -6.47 -24.04 -1.82
N TYR A 231 -7.22 -24.71 -2.70
CA TYR A 231 -8.51 -25.31 -2.35
C TYR A 231 -8.38 -26.44 -1.33
N ALA A 232 -7.33 -27.26 -1.42
CA ALA A 232 -7.05 -28.31 -0.44
C ALA A 232 -6.67 -27.70 0.91
N VAL A 233 -5.85 -26.65 0.93
CA VAL A 233 -5.52 -25.92 2.17
C VAL A 233 -6.80 -25.36 2.81
N TYR A 234 -7.68 -24.72 2.05
CA TYR A 234 -8.95 -24.21 2.57
C TYR A 234 -9.86 -25.32 3.08
N PHE A 235 -9.88 -26.48 2.43
CA PHE A 235 -10.60 -27.63 2.94
C PHE A 235 -10.08 -28.08 4.31
N GLY A 236 -8.77 -28.09 4.53
CA GLY A 236 -8.17 -28.37 5.83
C GLY A 236 -8.59 -27.37 6.93
N PHE A 237 -8.66 -26.06 6.61
CA PHE A 237 -9.18 -25.07 7.55
C PHE A 237 -10.65 -25.29 7.90
N VAL A 238 -11.48 -25.67 6.93
CA VAL A 238 -12.89 -26.02 7.20
C VAL A 238 -12.98 -27.21 8.16
N LEU A 239 -12.15 -28.25 7.98
CA LEU A 239 -12.08 -29.38 8.91
C LEU A 239 -11.67 -28.96 10.33
N MET A 240 -10.72 -28.03 10.44
CA MET A 240 -10.32 -27.46 11.73
C MET A 240 -11.47 -26.72 12.42
N ILE A 241 -12.17 -25.84 11.69
CA ILE A 241 -13.30 -25.07 12.21
C ILE A 241 -14.40 -26.03 12.69
N ILE A 242 -14.78 -27.02 11.88
CA ILE A 242 -15.77 -28.04 12.27
C ILE A 242 -15.29 -28.79 13.53
N GLY A 243 -14.02 -29.17 13.58
CA GLY A 243 -13.42 -29.84 14.74
C GLY A 243 -13.53 -29.02 16.02
N VAL A 244 -13.24 -27.71 15.96
CA VAL A 244 -13.37 -26.77 17.08
C VAL A 244 -14.83 -26.57 17.48
N SER A 245 -15.73 -26.33 16.52
CA SER A 245 -17.16 -26.16 16.79
C SER A 245 -17.73 -27.37 17.53
N LEU A 246 -17.42 -28.60 17.07
CA LEU A 246 -17.85 -29.83 17.74
C LEU A 246 -17.30 -29.97 19.18
N LEU A 247 -16.06 -29.53 19.43
CA LEU A 247 -15.50 -29.52 20.79
C LEU A 247 -16.29 -28.57 21.71
N LEU A 248 -16.59 -27.37 21.23
CA LEU A 248 -17.34 -26.37 22.01
C LEU A 248 -18.76 -26.84 22.34
N PHE A 249 -19.47 -27.38 21.35
CA PHE A 249 -20.83 -27.89 21.59
C PHE A 249 -20.85 -29.04 22.59
N THR A 250 -19.92 -29.99 22.48
CA THR A 250 -19.92 -31.18 23.36
C THR A 250 -19.39 -30.93 24.77
N GLN A 251 -18.51 -29.93 24.96
CA GLN A 251 -18.13 -29.48 26.30
C GLN A 251 -19.29 -28.75 26.99
N SER A 252 -20.09 -27.97 26.25
CA SER A 252 -21.30 -27.32 26.78
C SER A 252 -22.38 -28.29 27.26
N PHE A 253 -22.39 -29.54 26.80
CA PHE A 253 -23.32 -30.58 27.26
C PHE A 253 -22.77 -31.40 28.45
N LYS A 254 -21.48 -31.30 28.78
CA LYS A 254 -20.87 -31.99 29.94
C LYS A 254 -20.90 -31.18 31.24
N THR A 255 -21.21 -29.89 31.17
CA THR A 255 -21.28 -28.96 32.33
C THR A 255 -22.71 -28.73 32.86
N LYS A 256 -23.64 -29.63 32.54
CA LYS A 256 -24.96 -29.76 33.19
C LYS A 256 -25.05 -31.12 33.85
#